data_AF-A0A7C7JPV1-F1
#
_entry.id   AF-A0A7C7JPV1-F1
#
_cell.length_a   1.000
_cell.length_b   1.000
_cell.length_c   1.000
_cell.angle_alpha   90.00
_cell.angle_beta   90.00
_cell.angle_gamma   90.00
#
_symmetry.space_group_name_H-M   'P 1'
#
loop_
_entity.id
_entity.type
_entity.pdbx_description
1 polymer ?
#
loop_
_entity_poly.entity_id
_entity_poly.type
_entity_poly.pdbx_seq_one_letter_code
_entity_poly.pdbx_strand_id
1 'polypeptide(L)'
;MVDPELLEILVCPETKQPIRLAEPLVLQKLNVAIAEGSVSTRGGEAVSETIEEGLIREDNTCLYPVRDDIPIMLIDAAIPLSTDMASD
;
A
#
# COMPACT_ATOMS: atom_id res chain seq x y z
N MET A 1 -17.03 -9.04 -16.64
CA MET A 1 -15.63 -8.69 -16.97
C MET A 1 -15.46 -7.24 -16.56
N VAL A 2 -14.51 -6.94 -15.68
CA VAL A 2 -14.24 -5.56 -15.24
C VAL A 2 -13.51 -4.85 -16.40
N ASP A 3 -14.03 -3.70 -16.82
CA ASP A 3 -13.54 -2.94 -17.98
C ASP A 3 -12.11 -2.43 -17.74
N PRO A 4 -11.17 -2.59 -18.68
CA PRO A 4 -9.82 -2.05 -18.56
C PRO A 4 -9.78 -0.51 -18.46
N GLU A 5 -10.78 0.19 -18.99
CA GLU A 5 -10.94 1.65 -18.80
C GLU A 5 -11.29 2.02 -17.33
N LEU A 6 -11.88 1.12 -16.54
CA LEU A 6 -12.12 1.35 -15.11
C LEU A 6 -10.85 1.19 -14.26
N LEU A 7 -9.87 0.41 -14.73
CA LEU A 7 -8.57 0.25 -14.07
C LEU A 7 -7.64 1.46 -14.31
N GLU A 8 -7.83 2.23 -15.40
CA GLU A 8 -7.16 3.52 -15.62
C GLU A 8 -7.66 4.63 -14.68
N ILE A 9 -8.80 4.42 -14.00
CA ILE A 9 -9.43 5.39 -13.10
C ILE A 9 -8.91 5.26 -11.65
N LEU A 10 -8.26 4.15 -11.30
CA LEU A 10 -7.73 3.92 -9.95
C LEU A 10 -6.40 4.67 -9.77
N VAL A 11 -6.54 5.94 -9.41
CA VAL A 11 -5.43 6.82 -9.04
C VAL A 11 -5.39 7.00 -7.52
N CYS A 12 -4.23 7.37 -7.00
CA CYS A 12 -4.07 7.80 -5.61
C CYS A 12 -5.12 8.88 -5.27
N PRO A 13 -5.90 8.74 -4.18
CA PRO A 13 -6.97 9.67 -3.82
C PRO A 13 -6.44 11.07 -3.45
N GLU A 14 -5.16 11.17 -3.09
CA GLU A 14 -4.51 12.42 -2.69
C GLU A 14 -3.90 13.17 -3.89
N THR A 15 -3.10 12.47 -4.70
CA THR A 15 -2.22 13.09 -5.71
C THR A 15 -2.64 12.81 -7.15
N LYS A 16 -3.62 11.93 -7.36
CA LYS A 16 -4.00 11.37 -8.67
C LYS A 16 -2.85 10.66 -9.40
N GLN A 17 -1.79 10.30 -8.68
CA GLN A 17 -0.70 9.49 -9.24
C GLN A 17 -1.20 8.06 -9.52
N PRO A 18 -0.60 7.38 -10.51
CA PRO A 18 -0.81 5.96 -10.72
C PRO A 18 -0.50 5.16 -9.46
N ILE A 19 -1.23 4.06 -9.28
CA ILE A 19 -0.94 3.03 -8.28
C ILE A 19 -0.65 1.72 -8.99
N ARG A 20 0.18 0.89 -8.37
CA ARG A 20 0.58 -0.42 -8.89
C ARG A 20 0.44 -1.46 -7.80
N LEU A 21 0.25 -2.72 -8.16
CA LEU A 21 0.30 -3.82 -7.19
C LEU A 21 1.68 -3.88 -6.53
N ALA A 22 1.68 -4.11 -5.21
CA ALA A 22 2.87 -4.31 -4.43
C ALA A 22 3.58 -5.59 -4.86
N GLU A 23 4.90 -5.52 -5.00
CA GLU A 23 5.69 -6.71 -5.30
C GLU A 23 5.82 -7.59 -4.05
N PRO A 24 5.91 -8.93 -4.20
CA PRO A 24 6.02 -9.85 -3.07
C PRO A 24 7.19 -9.55 -2.12
N LEU A 25 8.29 -8.99 -2.64
CA LEU A 25 9.45 -8.61 -1.84
C LEU A 25 9.14 -7.41 -0.93
N VAL A 26 8.41 -6.41 -1.44
CA VAL A 26 7.99 -5.24 -0.64
C VAL A 26 7.03 -5.67 0.47
N LEU A 27 6.06 -6.53 0.14
CA LEU A 27 5.12 -7.06 1.11
C LEU A 27 5.82 -7.87 2.21
N GLN A 28 6.81 -8.70 1.85
CA GLN A 28 7.61 -9.43 2.83
C GLN A 28 8.37 -8.49 3.77
N LYS A 29 9.10 -7.50 3.22
CA LYS A 29 9.81 -6.52 4.05
C LYS A 29 8.84 -5.78 4.97
N LEU A 30 7.68 -5.37 4.45
CA LEU A 30 6.65 -4.66 5.20
C LEU A 30 6.07 -5.51 6.34
N ASN A 31 5.79 -6.79 6.07
CA ASN A 31 5.27 -7.71 7.08
C ASN A 31 6.28 -8.01 8.20
N VAL A 32 7.59 -8.00 7.91
CA VAL A 32 8.62 -8.07 8.96
C VAL A 32 8.53 -6.85 9.86
N ALA A 33 8.47 -5.64 9.30
CA ALA A 33 8.36 -4.41 10.08
C ALA A 33 7.03 -4.33 10.89
N ILE A 34 5.93 -4.83 10.32
CA ILE A 34 4.64 -4.97 11.02
C ILE A 34 4.78 -5.89 12.23
N ALA A 35 5.43 -7.05 12.07
CA ALA A 35 5.66 -8.00 13.16
C ALA A 35 6.55 -7.43 14.27
N GLU A 36 7.46 -6.51 13.94
CA GLU A 36 8.28 -5.77 14.90
C GLU A 36 7.51 -4.62 15.60
N GLY A 37 6.29 -4.31 15.14
CA GLY A 37 5.47 -3.22 15.68
C GLY A 37 6.00 -1.83 15.33
N SER A 38 6.82 -1.72 14.26
CA SER A 38 7.45 -0.45 13.84
C SER A 38 6.69 0.27 12.72
N VAL A 39 5.55 -0.28 12.29
CA VAL A 39 4.73 0.25 11.18
C VAL A 39 3.46 0.90 11.71
N SER A 40 3.22 2.12 11.26
CA SER A 40 1.98 2.86 11.50
C SER A 40 1.41 3.38 10.18
N THR A 41 0.09 3.49 10.11
CA THR A 41 -0.58 4.20 9.03
C THR A 41 -0.32 5.71 9.12
N ARG A 42 -0.63 6.46 8.06
CA ARG A 42 -0.55 7.93 8.07
C ARG A 42 -1.45 8.57 9.13
N GLY A 43 -2.58 7.93 9.46
CA GLY A 43 -3.46 8.33 10.55
C GLY A 43 -2.88 8.10 11.95
N GLY A 44 -1.71 7.47 12.05
CA GLY A 44 -1.02 7.18 13.31
C GLY A 44 -1.48 5.89 13.99
N GLU A 45 -2.30 5.07 13.32
CA GLU A 45 -2.73 3.77 13.85
C GLU A 45 -1.62 2.73 13.62
N ALA A 46 -1.32 1.93 14.65
CA ALA A 46 -0.35 0.84 14.51
C ALA A 46 -0.92 -0.25 13.59
N VAL A 47 -0.11 -0.68 12.61
CA VAL A 47 -0.47 -1.79 11.74
C VAL A 47 -0.04 -3.08 12.44
N SER A 48 -0.99 -3.96 12.73
CA SER A 48 -0.75 -5.25 13.37
C SER A 48 -1.08 -6.45 12.47
N GLU A 49 -1.82 -6.22 11.39
CA GLU A 49 -2.25 -7.24 10.46
C GLU A 49 -1.29 -7.33 9.27
N THR A 50 -0.84 -8.55 8.94
CA THR A 50 -0.04 -8.81 7.76
C THR A 50 -0.77 -8.41 6.48
N ILE A 51 -0.04 -7.93 5.51
CA ILE A 51 -0.55 -7.47 4.21
C ILE A 51 -0.24 -8.53 3.18
N GLU A 52 -1.31 -9.14 2.66
CA GLU A 52 -1.24 -10.14 1.59
C GLU A 52 -1.22 -9.46 0.22
N GLU A 53 -1.97 -8.37 0.07
CA GLU A 53 -2.04 -7.57 -1.13
C GLU A 53 -2.07 -6.07 -0.79
N GLY A 54 -1.49 -5.26 -1.66
CA GLY A 54 -1.41 -3.82 -1.47
C GLY A 54 -1.18 -3.09 -2.78
N LEU A 55 -1.57 -1.83 -2.82
CA LEU A 55 -1.36 -0.92 -3.94
C LEU A 55 -0.32 0.13 -3.54
N ILE A 56 0.83 0.12 -4.20
CA ILE A 56 1.91 1.09 -4.00
C ILE A 56 1.68 2.27 -4.92
N ARG A 57 1.82 3.49 -4.39
CA ARG A 57 1.84 4.70 -5.21
C ARG A 57 3.08 4.73 -6.09
N GLU A 58 2.98 5.26 -7.31
CA GLU A 58 4.10 5.28 -8.28
C GLU A 58 5.43 5.81 -7.72
N ASP A 59 5.40 6.76 -6.79
CA ASP A 59 6.58 7.32 -6.13
C ASP A 59 7.19 6.43 -5.02
N ASN A 60 6.62 5.25 -4.77
CA ASN A 60 7.02 4.27 -3.76
C ASN A 60 7.06 4.82 -2.33
N THR A 61 6.31 5.88 -2.03
CA THR A 61 6.31 6.50 -0.69
C THR A 61 5.23 5.97 0.24
N CYS A 62 4.20 5.31 -0.31
CA CYS A 62 3.14 4.70 0.48
C CYS A 62 2.49 3.51 -0.20
N LEU A 63 1.89 2.65 0.62
CA LEU A 63 1.10 1.49 0.24
C LEU A 63 -0.30 1.62 0.82
N TYR A 64 -1.31 1.33 0.00
CA TYR A 64 -2.70 1.16 0.41
C TYR A 64 -2.99 -0.34 0.56
N PRO A 65 -3.36 -0.84 1.75
CA PRO A 65 -3.63 -2.26 1.93
C PRO A 65 -4.91 -2.68 1.19
N VAL A 66 -4.91 -3.92 0.70
CA VAL A 66 -6.11 -4.60 0.19
C VAL A 66 -6.58 -5.58 1.25
N ARG A 67 -7.86 -5.51 1.61
CA ARG A 67 -8.50 -6.39 2.61
C ARG A 67 -9.78 -6.95 2.00
N ASP A 68 -9.97 -8.25 2.07
CA ASP A 68 -11.14 -8.94 1.47
C ASP A 68 -11.35 -8.54 -0.01
N ASP A 69 -10.27 -8.50 -0.79
CA ASP A 69 -10.26 -8.03 -2.21
C ASP A 69 -10.69 -6.55 -2.41
N ILE A 70 -10.79 -5.77 -1.33
CA ILE A 70 -11.19 -4.35 -1.38
C ILE A 70 -9.98 -3.46 -1.05
N PRO A 71 -9.53 -2.60 -1.98
CA PRO A 71 -8.49 -1.62 -1.70
C PRO A 71 -8.97 -0.55 -0.72
N ILE A 72 -8.25 -0.38 0.39
CA ILE A 72 -8.54 0.69 1.35
C ILE A 72 -7.90 1.99 0.86
N MET A 73 -8.61 2.71 -0.01
CA MET A 73 -8.19 3.98 -0.62
C MET A 73 -8.48 5.20 0.29
N LEU A 74 -8.13 5.08 1.58
CA LEU A 74 -8.22 6.18 2.55
C LEU A 74 -6.83 6.75 2.81
N ILE A 75 -6.71 8.08 2.82
CA ILE A 75 -5.43 8.76 3.03
C ILE A 75 -4.82 8.39 4.40
N ASP A 76 -5.65 8.34 5.43
CA ASP A 76 -5.22 7.99 6.79
C ASP A 76 -4.83 6.52 6.94
N ALA A 77 -5.41 5.63 6.12
CA ALA A 77 -5.08 4.20 6.12
C ALA A 77 -3.80 3.89 5.31
N ALA A 78 -3.27 4.85 4.56
CA ALA A 78 -2.05 4.65 3.79
C ALA A 78 -0.87 4.34 4.71
N ILE A 79 -0.05 3.38 4.34
CA ILE A 79 1.13 2.95 5.09
C ILE A 79 2.36 3.56 4.43
N PRO A 80 3.11 4.45 5.12
CA PRO A 80 4.35 5.00 4.58
C PRO A 80 5.37 3.89 4.32
N LEU A 81 5.98 3.91 3.15
CA LEU A 81 7.10 3.02 2.82
C LEU A 81 8.40 3.77 3.07
N SER A 82 9.26 3.23 3.93
CA SER A 82 10.60 3.75 4.15
C SER A 82 11.47 3.51 2.90
N THR A 83 12.34 4.47 2.56
CA THR A 83 13.14 4.48 1.32
C THR A 83 14.05 3.25 1.09
N ASP A 84 14.25 2.42 2.11
CA ASP A 84 15.05 1.18 2.08
C ASP A 84 14.27 -0.05 1.57
N MET A 85 12.94 0.07 1.48
CA MET A 85 12.05 -1.06 1.17
C MET A 85 11.90 -1.28 -0.35
N ALA A 86 12.18 -0.26 -1.16
CA ALA A 86 11.95 -0.24 -2.61
C ALA A 86 13.20 -0.51 -3.47
N SER A 87 14.37 -0.68 -2.84
CA SER A 87 15.63 -0.97 -3.52
C SER A 87 16.16 -2.33 -3.06
N ASP A 88 15.87 -3.40 -3.79
CA ASP A 88 16.80 -4.51 -4.05
C ASP A 88 16.27 -5.34 -5.23
#